data_AF-A0A2V1MXD3-F1
#
_entry.id   AF-A0A2V1MXD3-F1
#
_cell.length_a   1.000
_cell.length_b   1.000
_cell.length_c   1.000
_cell.angle_alpha   90.00
_cell.angle_beta   90.00
_cell.angle_gamma   90.00
#
_symmetry.space_group_name_H-M   'P 1'
#
loop_
_entity.id
_entity.type
_entity.pdbx_description
1 polymer ?
#
loop_
_entity_poly.entity_id
_entity_poly.type
_entity_poly.pdbx_seq_one_letter_code
_entity_poly.pdbx_strand_id
1 'polypeptide(L)' 'MSEQHSEEKFIHERTIEGSCPHCRQRMTVHYGMNRCPHCHYIFKANFEIN' A
#
# COMPACT_ATOMS: atom_id res chain seq x y z
N MET A 1 -17.85 -24.05 16.15
CA MET A 1 -17.95 -23.72 14.71
C MET A 1 -17.41 -22.32 14.57
N SER A 2 -16.21 -22.19 14.03
CA SER A 2 -15.40 -20.97 14.05
C SER A 2 -15.15 -20.54 12.60
N GLU A 3 -15.84 -19.50 12.13
CA GLU A 3 -15.58 -18.90 10.81
C GLU A 3 -15.60 -17.37 10.93
N GLN A 4 -14.62 -16.84 11.68
CA GLN A 4 -14.25 -15.42 11.72
C GLN A 4 -13.34 -15.06 10.52
N HIS A 5 -13.61 -15.58 9.32
CA HIS A 5 -12.62 -15.63 8.22
C HIS A 5 -12.93 -14.70 7.03
N SER A 6 -13.72 -13.64 7.24
CA SER A 6 -14.19 -12.76 6.15
C SER A 6 -13.70 -11.31 6.22
N GLU A 7 -13.12 -10.86 7.35
CA GLU A 7 -12.69 -9.45 7.52
C GLU A 7 -11.22 -9.21 7.12
N GLU A 8 -10.33 -10.19 7.21
CA GLU A 8 -8.91 -10.03 6.85
C GLU A 8 -8.65 -9.90 5.33
N LYS A 9 -9.61 -10.32 4.49
CA LYS A 9 -9.44 -10.35 3.04
C LYS A 9 -9.54 -8.98 2.37
N PHE A 10 -10.20 -8.01 3.00
CA PHE A 10 -10.40 -6.65 2.46
C PHE A 10 -9.25 -5.67 2.76
N ILE A 11 -8.37 -5.96 3.73
CA ILE A 11 -7.27 -5.04 4.09
C ILE A 11 -6.13 -5.09 3.05
N HIS A 12 -5.99 -6.21 2.33
CA HIS A 12 -4.99 -6.37 1.27
C HIS A 12 -5.32 -5.59 0.00
N GLU A 13 -6.56 -5.12 -0.19
CA GLU A 13 -6.98 -4.46 -1.43
C GLU A 13 -6.43 -3.03 -1.55
N ARG A 14 -6.03 -2.39 -0.45
CA ARG A 14 -5.54 -1.00 -0.44
C ARG A 14 -4.03 -0.86 -0.49
N THR A 15 -3.30 -1.94 -0.78
CA THR A 15 -1.84 -1.91 -0.88
C THR A 15 -1.35 -2.63 -2.12
N ILE A 16 -0.36 -2.06 -2.80
CA ILE A 16 0.29 -2.67 -3.96
C ILE A 16 1.81 -2.74 -3.73
N GLU A 17 2.48 -3.68 -4.41
CA GLU A 17 3.92 -3.60 -4.57
C GLU A 17 4.26 -2.52 -5.61
N GLY A 18 5.12 -1.58 -5.23
CA GLY A 18 5.49 -0.47 -6.10
C GLY A 18 6.89 0.05 -5.77
N SER A 19 7.16 1.29 -6.17
CA SER A 19 8.43 1.96 -5.91
C SER A 19 8.20 3.41 -5.52
N CYS A 20 9.09 3.93 -4.67
CA CYS A 20 9.10 5.36 -4.35
C CYS A 20 9.35 6.18 -5.63
N PRO A 21 8.53 7.20 -5.93
CA PRO A 21 8.70 8.02 -7.14
C PRO A 21 9.97 8.87 -7.11
N HIS A 22 10.59 9.09 -5.94
CA HIS A 22 11.78 9.91 -5.80
C HIS A 22 13.08 9.09 -5.94
N CYS A 23 13.23 8.01 -5.16
CA CYS A 23 14.47 7.23 -5.12
C CYS A 23 14.38 5.87 -5.83
N ARG A 24 13.20 5.51 -6.37
CA ARG A 24 12.91 4.22 -7.02
C ARG A 24 13.09 2.99 -6.13
N GLN A 25 13.25 3.17 -4.82
CA GLN A 25 13.29 2.06 -3.87
C GLN A 25 11.96 1.29 -3.89
N ARG A 26 12.03 -0.03 -4.01
CA ARG A 26 10.86 -0.91 -3.90
C ARG A 26 10.27 -0.84 -2.50
N MET A 27 8.95 -0.73 -2.42
CA MET A 27 8.21 -0.67 -1.17
C MET A 27 6.74 -1.04 -1.38
N THR A 28 6.07 -1.41 -0.30
CA THR A 28 4.60 -1.47 -0.27
C THR A 28 4.06 -0.05 -0.34
N VAL A 29 3.14 0.19 -1.28
CA VAL A 29 2.45 1.46 -1.46
C VAL A 29 1.00 1.29 -1.04
N HIS A 30 0.57 2.10 -0.08
CA HIS A 30 -0.79 2.15 0.43
C HIS A 30 -1.62 3.16 -0.34
N TYR A 31 -2.93 2.95 -0.44
CA TYR A 31 -3.85 3.96 -0.94
C TYR A 31 -3.79 5.20 -0.04
N GLY A 32 -3.71 6.39 -0.62
CA GLY A 32 -3.53 7.63 0.11
C GLY A 32 -2.06 7.98 0.34
N MET A 33 -1.70 8.38 1.55
CA MET A 33 -0.39 8.96 1.86
C MET A 33 0.65 7.90 2.19
N ASN A 34 1.82 8.01 1.56
CA ASN A 34 2.95 7.10 1.72
C ASN A 34 4.19 7.88 2.09
N ARG A 35 5.04 7.29 2.93
CA ARG A 35 6.38 7.80 3.24
C ARG A 35 7.40 6.74 2.88
N CYS A 36 8.36 7.08 2.02
CA CYS A 36 9.42 6.16 1.66
C CYS A 36 10.30 5.84 2.88
N PRO A 37 10.58 4.56 3.18
CA PRO A 37 11.46 4.19 4.29
C PRO A 37 12.94 4.54 4.02
N HIS A 38 13.32 4.69 2.74
CA HIS A 38 14.70 4.93 2.34
C HIS A 38 15.07 6.42 2.24
N CYS A 39 14.29 7.22 1.49
CA CYS A 39 14.59 8.65 1.29
C CYS A 39 13.63 9.59 2.05
N HIS A 40 12.68 9.04 2.79
CA HIS A 40 11.66 9.80 3.55
C HIS A 40 10.74 10.71 2.73
N TYR A 41 10.82 10.67 1.40
CA TYR A 41 9.91 11.39 0.51
C TYR A 41 8.46 10.94 0.74
N ILE A 42 7.56 11.91 0.84
CA ILE A 42 6.13 11.70 1.08
C ILE A 42 5.37 11.90 -0.23
N PHE A 43 4.51 10.95 -0.59
CA PHE A 43 3.72 11.00 -1.82
C PHE A 43 2.33 10.40 -1.64
N LYS A 44 1.38 10.86 -2.46
CA LYS A 44 0.01 10.32 -2.49
C LYS A 44 -0.13 9.32 -3.63
N ALA A 45 -0.71 8.16 -3.35
CA ALA A 45 -1.05 7.15 -4.34
C ALA A 45 -2.57 6.99 -4.42
N ASN A 46 -3.11 7.16 -5.64
CA ASN A 46 -4.53 6.95 -5.92
C ASN A 46 -4.61 5.89 -7.04
N PHE A 47 -4.59 4.63 -6.67
CA PHE A 47 -4.85 3.54 -7.61
C PHE A 47 -6.33 3.15 -7.52
N GLU A 48 -6.98 2.98 -8.68
CA GLU A 48 -8.32 2.41 -8.78
C GLU A 48 -8.20 0.90 -8.57
N ILE A 49 -8.92 0.39 -7.56
CA ILE A 49 -9.07 -1.05 -7.35
C ILE A 49 -10.26 -1.44 -8.21
N ASN A 50 -9.99 -2.02 -9.39
CA ASN A 50 -11.00 -2.53 -10.32
C ASN A 50 -11.45 -3.94 -9.93
#